data_AF-A0AAW4P720-F1
#
_entry.id   AF-A0AAW4P720-F1
#
_cell.length_a   1.000
_cell.length_b   1.000
_cell.length_c   1.000
_cell.angle_alpha   90.00
_cell.angle_beta   90.00
_cell.angle_gamma   90.00
#
_symmetry.space_group_name_H-M   'P 1'
#
loop_
_entity.id
_entity.type
_entity.pdbx_description
1 polymer ?
#
loop_
_entity_poly.entity_id
_entity_poly.type
_entity_poly.pdbx_seq_one_letter_code
_entity_poly.pdbx_strand_id
1 'polypeptide(L)'
;MIRKTVIATLIGLSAASISQANDKIDALYERLTQQDATALTALTALAKDNDPQALSTLGFIYEYSITVPQNTTQALQYYQQACEIDGNFGCYNVWYFYQYGKGVAQDKAHAKQFAEKMNRSDIKTPVDVMDKVVDYIYSAKADADRDISYRPKLIRAVRRYLTSGDDDTQRFFTHIGFSKQDILRLAIAWAKGGDPEINFHVGHFYNFGYADIKNENVEALKWFRVAAEGGHREAQNILGSVYEKGLWGIYADGEEAEKWYERAAKQGDDNALMNLGKMYYNGVLIKANYSKAYALFEQAYKRDLTGASSYLSQMYYSGQYVEVDCHQAQKYAGSTDNNYFRQCEKDKRERIATRDVLPLLTLKHESSPYGGNNNFYKCELNFSINTNKLGEVANFRATLRLKNSEGASAEQTLAFPPFGLSSLDARMMGEKFIFSQKSVLLPQYQSDFCLFHDLEYQVTAATATINGEEVDVLKAGILKQQEKR
;
A
#
# COMPACT_ATOMS: atom_id res chain seq x y z
N MET A 1 37.18 -41.47 -44.72
CA MET A 1 35.74 -41.11 -44.60
C MET A 1 35.46 -40.69 -43.17
N ILE A 2 34.67 -39.66 -43.01
CA ILE A 2 34.64 -38.70 -41.89
C ILE A 2 34.00 -39.30 -40.62
N ARG A 3 34.69 -39.18 -39.48
CA ARG A 3 34.12 -39.28 -38.12
C ARG A 3 33.27 -38.03 -37.86
N LYS A 4 31.99 -38.19 -37.56
CA LYS A 4 31.13 -37.10 -37.05
C LYS A 4 31.09 -37.18 -35.53
N THR A 5 31.80 -36.26 -34.89
CA THR A 5 31.67 -35.90 -33.48
C THR A 5 30.48 -34.96 -33.35
N VAL A 6 29.48 -35.32 -32.56
CA VAL A 6 28.42 -34.39 -32.14
C VAL A 6 28.98 -33.62 -30.95
N ILE A 7 29.34 -32.36 -31.18
CA ILE A 7 29.73 -31.41 -30.14
C ILE A 7 28.43 -30.84 -29.58
N ALA A 8 28.10 -31.19 -28.34
CA ALA A 8 27.09 -30.50 -27.55
C ALA A 8 27.63 -29.11 -27.18
N THR A 9 27.14 -28.08 -27.86
CA THR A 9 27.32 -26.69 -27.44
C THR A 9 26.43 -26.42 -26.24
N LEU A 10 27.02 -26.45 -25.04
CA LEU A 10 26.52 -25.75 -23.86
C LEU A 10 26.44 -24.26 -24.21
N ILE A 11 25.22 -23.76 -24.42
CA ILE A 11 24.96 -22.33 -24.57
C ILE A 11 24.98 -21.75 -23.16
N GLY A 12 26.03 -20.99 -22.85
CA GLY A 12 26.02 -20.05 -21.73
C GLY A 12 24.99 -18.96 -22.03
N LEU A 13 23.76 -19.16 -21.56
CA LEU A 13 22.73 -18.14 -21.57
C LEU A 13 23.16 -17.03 -20.58
N SER A 14 23.26 -15.80 -21.07
CA SER A 14 23.51 -14.65 -20.21
C SER A 14 22.29 -14.43 -19.30
N ALA A 15 22.49 -13.88 -18.11
CA ALA A 15 21.40 -13.59 -17.16
C ALA A 15 20.24 -12.77 -17.79
N ALA A 16 20.54 -11.93 -18.78
CA ALA A 16 19.54 -11.17 -19.54
C ALA A 16 18.64 -12.05 -20.43
N SER A 17 19.20 -13.10 -21.06
CA SER A 17 18.43 -14.05 -21.87
C SER A 17 17.56 -14.99 -21.03
N ILE A 18 17.99 -15.29 -19.80
CA ILE A 18 17.22 -16.08 -18.83
C ILE A 18 16.05 -15.23 -18.28
N SER A 19 16.30 -13.97 -17.90
CA SER A 19 15.24 -13.04 -17.49
C SER A 19 14.14 -12.92 -18.55
N GLN A 20 14.52 -12.75 -19.82
CA GLN A 20 13.56 -12.59 -20.92
C GLN A 20 12.75 -13.86 -21.24
N ALA A 21 13.29 -15.04 -20.93
CA ALA A 21 12.57 -16.32 -21.05
C ALA A 21 11.58 -16.51 -19.88
N ASN A 22 11.95 -16.09 -18.67
CA ASN A 22 11.09 -16.13 -17.49
C ASN A 22 9.84 -15.25 -17.68
N ASP A 23 10.02 -14.02 -18.18
CA ASP A 23 8.94 -13.08 -18.49
C ASP A 23 7.91 -13.67 -19.48
N LYS A 24 8.38 -14.51 -20.42
CA LYS A 24 7.54 -15.19 -21.40
C LYS A 24 6.64 -16.25 -20.76
N ILE A 25 7.16 -17.04 -19.81
CA ILE A 25 6.38 -18.09 -19.14
C ILE A 25 5.33 -17.47 -18.23
N ASP A 26 5.69 -16.41 -17.51
CA ASP A 26 4.79 -15.68 -16.63
C ASP A 26 3.63 -15.07 -17.42
N ALA A 27 3.92 -14.40 -18.55
CA ALA A 27 2.89 -13.87 -19.45
C ALA A 27 1.97 -14.96 -20.04
N LEU A 28 2.51 -16.15 -20.34
CA LEU A 28 1.69 -17.29 -20.80
C LEU A 28 0.78 -17.82 -19.69
N TYR A 29 1.28 -17.92 -18.45
CA TYR A 29 0.47 -18.33 -17.31
C TYR A 29 -0.69 -17.35 -17.08
N GLU A 30 -0.43 -16.04 -17.13
CA GLU A 30 -1.48 -15.02 -16.97
C GLU A 30 -2.55 -15.12 -18.04
N ARG A 31 -2.17 -15.21 -19.33
CA ARG A 31 -3.10 -15.44 -20.43
C ARG A 31 -3.93 -16.71 -20.24
N LEU A 32 -3.31 -17.79 -19.75
CA LEU A 32 -4.02 -19.03 -19.44
C LEU A 32 -5.11 -18.79 -18.38
N THR A 33 -4.82 -18.06 -17.31
CA THR A 33 -5.84 -17.72 -16.28
C THR A 33 -6.96 -16.83 -16.82
N GLN A 34 -6.72 -16.11 -17.91
CA GLN A 34 -7.72 -15.34 -18.66
C GLN A 34 -8.44 -16.17 -19.74
N GLN A 35 -8.38 -17.50 -19.64
CA GLN A 35 -9.05 -18.47 -20.53
C GLN A 35 -8.52 -18.48 -21.98
N ASP A 36 -7.30 -18.00 -22.21
CA ASP A 36 -6.64 -18.14 -23.52
C ASP A 36 -6.08 -19.56 -23.68
N ALA A 37 -6.84 -20.42 -24.36
CA ALA A 37 -6.43 -21.81 -24.62
C ALA A 37 -5.14 -21.94 -25.46
N THR A 38 -4.76 -20.90 -26.21
CA THR A 38 -3.50 -20.93 -26.99
C THR A 38 -2.27 -20.83 -26.08
N ALA A 39 -2.42 -20.26 -24.88
CA ALA A 39 -1.33 -20.11 -23.92
C ALA A 39 -0.87 -21.46 -23.37
N LEU A 40 -1.79 -22.39 -23.10
CA LEU A 40 -1.44 -23.76 -22.69
C LEU A 40 -0.64 -24.48 -23.77
N THR A 41 -1.03 -24.33 -25.04
CA THR A 41 -0.32 -24.91 -26.18
C THR A 41 1.09 -24.34 -26.30
N ALA A 42 1.25 -23.02 -26.17
CA ALA A 42 2.55 -22.37 -26.22
C ALA A 42 3.45 -22.76 -25.04
N LEU A 43 2.91 -22.86 -23.82
CA LEU A 43 3.64 -23.32 -22.64
C LEU A 43 4.07 -24.79 -22.79
N THR A 44 3.21 -25.63 -23.36
CA THR A 44 3.52 -27.04 -23.66
C THR A 44 4.62 -27.16 -24.72
N ALA A 45 4.68 -26.24 -25.69
CA ALA A 45 5.76 -26.22 -26.67
C ALA A 45 7.12 -25.90 -26.01
N LEU A 46 7.16 -24.90 -25.14
CA LEU A 46 8.37 -24.58 -24.36
C LEU A 46 8.85 -25.76 -23.51
N ALA A 47 7.93 -26.45 -22.86
CA ALA A 47 8.24 -27.65 -22.09
C ALA A 47 8.82 -28.79 -22.95
N LYS A 48 8.37 -28.93 -24.21
CA LYS A 48 8.94 -29.91 -25.16
C LYS A 48 10.36 -29.55 -25.61
N ASP A 49 10.70 -28.27 -25.60
CA ASP A 49 12.05 -27.78 -25.84
C ASP A 49 12.94 -27.90 -24.58
N ASN A 50 12.49 -28.65 -23.56
CA ASN A 50 13.14 -28.88 -22.28
C ASN A 50 13.42 -27.60 -21.48
N ASP A 51 12.50 -26.62 -21.51
CA ASP A 51 12.55 -25.49 -20.59
C ASP A 51 12.11 -25.95 -19.17
N PRO A 52 13.01 -25.94 -18.16
CA PRO A 52 12.71 -26.49 -16.84
C PRO A 52 11.67 -25.68 -16.07
N GLN A 53 11.58 -24.37 -16.28
CA GLN A 53 10.57 -23.52 -15.65
C GLN A 53 9.19 -23.74 -16.28
N ALA A 54 9.12 -23.91 -17.61
CA ALA A 54 7.87 -24.25 -18.30
C ALA A 54 7.33 -25.61 -17.84
N LEU A 55 8.21 -26.60 -17.70
CA LEU A 55 7.90 -27.92 -17.13
C LEU A 55 7.36 -27.80 -15.70
N SER A 56 8.06 -27.07 -14.81
CA SER A 56 7.60 -26.84 -13.45
C SER A 56 6.24 -26.12 -13.40
N THR A 57 6.04 -25.13 -14.26
CA THR A 57 4.77 -24.38 -14.37
C THR A 57 3.62 -25.27 -14.82
N LEU A 58 3.85 -26.18 -15.79
CA LEU A 58 2.85 -27.18 -16.18
C LEU A 58 2.56 -28.15 -15.04
N GLY A 59 3.58 -28.57 -14.30
CA GLY A 59 3.40 -29.35 -13.07
C GLY A 59 2.43 -28.67 -12.10
N PHE A 60 2.63 -27.37 -11.85
CA PHE A 60 1.76 -26.57 -10.99
C PHE A 60 0.33 -26.47 -11.52
N ILE A 61 0.17 -26.25 -12.83
CA ILE A 61 -1.13 -26.17 -13.51
C ILE A 61 -1.95 -27.45 -13.28
N TYR A 62 -1.34 -28.63 -13.46
CA TYR A 62 -2.01 -29.92 -13.23
C TYR A 62 -2.19 -30.23 -11.74
N GLU A 63 -1.28 -29.80 -10.86
CA GLU A 63 -1.40 -30.01 -9.41
C GLU A 63 -2.59 -29.25 -8.83
N TYR A 64 -2.80 -27.99 -9.22
CA TYR A 64 -3.80 -27.08 -8.64
C TYR A 64 -5.04 -26.87 -9.53
N SER A 65 -5.19 -27.64 -10.61
CA SER A 65 -6.32 -27.56 -11.54
C SER A 65 -6.53 -26.14 -12.09
N ILE A 66 -5.45 -25.53 -12.60
CA ILE A 66 -5.51 -24.22 -13.24
C ILE A 66 -5.98 -24.44 -14.68
N THR A 67 -7.26 -24.14 -14.95
CA THR A 67 -7.94 -24.29 -16.27
C THR A 67 -7.97 -25.70 -16.90
N VAL A 68 -7.24 -26.66 -16.33
CA VAL A 68 -7.28 -28.09 -16.67
C VAL A 68 -7.73 -28.93 -15.47
N PRO A 69 -8.29 -30.14 -15.67
CA PRO A 69 -8.59 -31.05 -14.57
C PRO A 69 -7.33 -31.42 -13.77
N GLN A 70 -7.49 -31.55 -12.46
CA GLN A 70 -6.39 -31.98 -11.59
C GLN A 70 -5.85 -33.35 -12.02
N ASN A 71 -4.52 -33.48 -12.14
CA ASN A 71 -3.87 -34.75 -12.44
C ASN A 71 -2.50 -34.80 -11.75
N THR A 72 -2.45 -35.44 -10.58
CA THR A 72 -1.22 -35.54 -9.77
C THR A 72 -0.14 -36.37 -10.44
N THR A 73 -0.49 -37.39 -11.23
CA THR A 73 0.48 -38.21 -11.96
C THR A 73 1.17 -37.39 -13.05
N GLN A 74 0.39 -36.64 -13.82
CA GLN A 74 0.92 -35.75 -14.85
C GLN A 74 1.77 -34.62 -14.24
N ALA A 75 1.31 -34.03 -13.13
CA ALA A 75 2.07 -33.02 -12.41
C ALA A 75 3.44 -33.55 -11.96
N LEU A 76 3.47 -34.74 -11.35
CA LEU A 76 4.70 -35.39 -10.92
C LEU A 76 5.66 -35.64 -12.09
N GLN A 77 5.15 -36.11 -13.24
CA GLN A 77 5.97 -36.34 -14.43
C GLN A 77 6.63 -35.06 -14.95
N TYR A 78 5.91 -33.94 -14.94
CA TYR A 78 6.48 -32.65 -15.34
C TYR A 78 7.53 -32.15 -14.35
N TYR A 79 7.28 -32.27 -13.05
CA TYR A 79 8.26 -31.91 -12.03
C TYR A 79 9.53 -32.78 -12.09
N GLN A 80 9.38 -34.08 -12.38
CA GLN A 80 10.51 -34.97 -12.59
C GLN A 80 11.33 -34.52 -13.80
N GLN A 81 10.69 -34.29 -14.94
CA GLN A 81 11.38 -33.80 -16.14
C GLN A 81 12.13 -32.48 -15.88
N ALA A 82 11.51 -31.53 -15.17
CA ALA A 82 12.16 -30.28 -14.76
C ALA A 82 13.43 -30.54 -13.92
N CYS A 83 13.34 -31.43 -12.92
CA CYS A 83 14.47 -31.71 -12.02
C CYS A 83 15.67 -32.36 -12.73
N GLU A 84 15.42 -33.20 -13.74
CA GLU A 84 16.51 -33.89 -14.45
C GLU A 84 17.33 -32.99 -15.39
N ILE A 85 16.88 -31.77 -15.70
CA ILE A 85 17.55 -30.89 -16.67
C ILE A 85 18.78 -30.23 -16.04
N ASP A 86 18.56 -29.35 -15.06
CA ASP A 86 19.62 -28.56 -14.42
C ASP A 86 19.53 -28.56 -12.89
N GLY A 87 18.51 -29.20 -12.32
CA GLY A 87 18.28 -29.23 -10.87
C GLY A 87 17.79 -27.91 -10.27
N ASN A 88 17.51 -26.88 -11.08
CA ASN A 88 17.03 -25.58 -10.60
C ASN A 88 15.51 -25.56 -10.37
N PHE A 89 14.76 -26.51 -10.94
CA PHE A 89 13.30 -26.54 -10.82
C PHE A 89 12.79 -27.97 -10.58
N GLY A 90 11.62 -28.09 -9.95
CA GLY A 90 10.90 -29.37 -9.83
C GLY A 90 11.45 -30.35 -8.79
N CYS A 91 12.73 -30.31 -8.43
CA CYS A 91 13.33 -31.30 -7.52
C CYS A 91 12.62 -31.39 -6.17
N TYR A 92 12.34 -30.27 -5.52
CA TYR A 92 11.62 -30.27 -4.25
C TYR A 92 10.10 -30.47 -4.38
N ASN A 93 9.51 -30.22 -5.56
CA ASN A 93 8.14 -30.66 -5.86
C ASN A 93 8.06 -32.19 -5.90
N VAL A 94 8.99 -32.86 -6.58
CA VAL A 94 9.06 -34.33 -6.61
C VAL A 94 9.36 -34.90 -5.22
N TRP A 95 10.33 -34.31 -4.51
CA TRP A 95 10.62 -34.66 -3.12
C TRP A 95 9.35 -34.60 -2.28
N TYR A 96 8.55 -33.52 -2.39
CA TYR A 96 7.31 -33.37 -1.63
C TYR A 96 6.31 -34.48 -1.91
N PHE A 97 6.14 -34.88 -3.18
CA PHE A 97 5.20 -35.93 -3.57
C PHE A 97 5.56 -37.27 -2.93
N TYR A 98 6.82 -37.69 -2.97
CA TYR A 98 7.26 -38.93 -2.34
C TYR A 98 7.38 -38.82 -0.81
N GLN A 99 7.80 -37.67 -0.28
CA GLN A 99 7.95 -37.45 1.15
C GLN A 99 6.62 -37.54 1.89
N TYR A 100 5.53 -37.02 1.29
CA TYR A 100 4.20 -36.96 1.91
C TYR A 100 3.16 -37.88 1.24
N GLY A 101 3.54 -38.66 0.22
CA GLY A 101 2.66 -39.61 -0.46
C GLY A 101 1.55 -38.95 -1.29
N LYS A 102 1.84 -37.82 -1.93
CA LYS A 102 0.85 -37.07 -2.74
C LYS A 102 0.74 -37.70 -4.12
N GLY A 103 -0.33 -38.47 -4.37
CA GLY A 103 -0.57 -39.13 -5.66
C GLY A 103 0.37 -40.31 -5.97
N VAL A 104 1.25 -40.68 -5.04
CA VAL A 104 2.17 -41.82 -5.09
C VAL A 104 2.34 -42.40 -3.68
N ALA A 105 2.86 -43.63 -3.57
CA ALA A 105 3.21 -44.20 -2.27
C ALA A 105 4.31 -43.36 -1.59
N GLN A 106 4.20 -43.21 -0.27
CA GLN A 106 5.23 -42.50 0.50
C GLN A 106 6.55 -43.27 0.43
N ASP A 107 7.60 -42.61 -0.05
CA ASP A 107 8.95 -43.16 -0.14
C ASP A 107 9.98 -42.07 0.16
N LYS A 108 10.36 -41.97 1.43
CA LYS A 108 11.31 -40.94 1.90
C LYS A 108 12.73 -41.15 1.38
N ALA A 109 13.12 -42.40 1.11
CA ALA A 109 14.44 -42.70 0.59
C ALA A 109 14.56 -42.23 -0.86
N HIS A 110 13.52 -42.48 -1.66
CA HIS A 110 13.45 -41.98 -3.02
C HIS A 110 13.28 -40.46 -3.08
N ALA A 111 12.48 -39.88 -2.19
CA ALA A 111 12.36 -38.41 -2.07
C ALA A 111 13.73 -37.75 -1.91
N LYS A 112 14.58 -38.27 -1.00
CA LYS A 112 15.92 -37.74 -0.73
C LYS A 112 16.80 -37.70 -1.98
N GLN A 113 16.69 -38.69 -2.87
CA GLN A 113 17.46 -38.71 -4.12
C GLN A 113 17.16 -37.50 -5.02
N PHE A 114 15.94 -36.96 -4.99
CA PHE A 114 15.60 -35.73 -5.74
C PHE A 114 16.11 -34.47 -5.05
N ALA A 115 16.14 -34.41 -3.71
CA ALA A 115 16.73 -33.29 -2.98
C ALA A 115 18.26 -33.17 -3.22
N GLU A 116 18.93 -34.28 -3.49
CA GLU A 116 20.36 -34.33 -3.85
C GLU A 116 20.63 -33.84 -5.28
N LYS A 117 19.63 -33.85 -6.17
CA LYS A 117 19.72 -33.35 -7.55
C LYS A 117 19.57 -31.84 -7.67
N MET A 118 19.04 -31.19 -6.63
CA MET A 118 18.91 -29.73 -6.61
C MET A 118 20.27 -29.09 -6.86
N ASN A 119 20.35 -28.17 -7.81
CA ASN A 119 21.55 -27.39 -8.02
C ASN A 119 21.81 -26.52 -6.79
N ARG A 120 23.03 -26.58 -6.26
CA ARG A 120 23.47 -25.79 -5.11
C ARG A 120 24.68 -24.91 -5.44
N SER A 121 25.17 -24.97 -6.68
CA SER A 121 26.41 -24.31 -7.09
C SER A 121 26.29 -22.77 -7.12
N ASP A 122 25.07 -22.26 -7.26
CA ASP A 122 24.72 -20.84 -7.30
C ASP A 122 24.05 -20.32 -6.01
N ILE A 123 24.01 -21.15 -4.97
CA ILE A 123 23.49 -20.83 -3.65
C ILE A 123 24.63 -20.79 -2.62
N LYS A 124 24.75 -19.67 -1.91
CA LYS A 124 25.78 -19.47 -0.88
C LYS A 124 25.30 -19.88 0.51
N THR A 125 23.99 -19.98 0.71
CA THR A 125 23.38 -20.40 1.97
C THR A 125 23.88 -21.79 2.41
N PRO A 126 24.33 -21.99 3.66
CA PRO A 126 24.79 -23.28 4.15
C PRO A 126 23.73 -24.38 4.07
N VAL A 127 24.15 -25.61 3.77
CA VAL A 127 23.25 -26.76 3.58
C VAL A 127 22.38 -27.04 4.81
N ASP A 128 22.94 -26.97 6.02
CA ASP A 128 22.19 -27.22 7.24
C ASP A 128 21.11 -26.16 7.52
N VAL A 129 21.32 -24.93 7.04
CA VAL A 129 20.33 -23.86 7.08
C VAL A 129 19.25 -24.10 6.03
N MET A 130 19.63 -24.46 4.81
CA MET A 130 18.68 -24.80 3.75
C MET A 130 17.76 -25.95 4.17
N ASP A 131 18.31 -27.04 4.72
CA ASP A 131 17.54 -28.20 5.14
C ASP A 131 16.49 -27.83 6.20
N LYS A 132 16.85 -27.00 7.20
CA LYS A 132 15.91 -26.50 8.23
C LYS A 132 14.78 -25.67 7.62
N VAL A 133 15.10 -24.81 6.66
CA VAL A 133 14.10 -23.97 5.99
C VAL A 133 13.17 -24.82 5.12
N VAL A 134 13.72 -25.76 4.35
CA VAL A 134 12.96 -26.72 3.54
C VAL A 134 11.99 -27.50 4.43
N ASP A 135 12.46 -28.10 5.52
CA ASP A 135 11.63 -28.87 6.43
C ASP A 135 10.49 -28.02 7.01
N TYR A 136 10.80 -26.79 7.44
CA TYR A 136 9.79 -25.87 7.96
C TYR A 136 8.73 -25.49 6.91
N ILE A 137 9.16 -25.10 5.72
CA ILE A 137 8.27 -24.64 4.64
C ILE A 137 7.40 -25.79 4.13
N TYR A 138 7.99 -26.97 3.87
CA TYR A 138 7.24 -28.09 3.34
C TYR A 138 6.40 -28.83 4.38
N SER A 139 6.78 -28.82 5.67
CA SER A 139 5.87 -29.24 6.74
C SER A 139 4.65 -28.31 6.79
N ALA A 140 4.85 -26.99 6.73
CA ALA A 140 3.75 -26.04 6.69
C ALA A 140 2.90 -26.20 5.42
N LYS A 141 3.50 -26.56 4.29
CA LYS A 141 2.78 -26.89 3.06
C LYS A 141 1.93 -28.15 3.21
N ALA A 142 2.48 -29.20 3.81
CA ALA A 142 1.73 -30.44 4.05
C ALA A 142 0.52 -30.18 4.97
N ASP A 143 0.68 -29.35 6.00
CA ASP A 143 -0.42 -28.93 6.87
C ASP A 143 -1.47 -28.13 6.09
N ALA A 144 -1.05 -27.17 5.27
CA ALA A 144 -1.93 -26.33 4.44
C ALA A 144 -2.68 -27.09 3.31
N ASP A 145 -2.08 -28.16 2.79
CA ASP A 145 -2.72 -29.07 1.83
C ASP A 145 -3.80 -29.94 2.52
N ARG A 146 -3.64 -30.26 3.81
CA ARG A 146 -4.58 -31.07 4.59
C ARG A 146 -5.71 -30.25 5.21
N ASP A 147 -5.38 -29.07 5.70
CA ASP A 147 -6.32 -28.17 6.37
C ASP A 147 -6.10 -26.74 5.89
N ILE A 148 -7.15 -26.20 5.27
CA ILE A 148 -7.13 -24.88 4.64
C ILE A 148 -6.82 -23.76 5.62
N SER A 149 -7.07 -23.95 6.92
CA SER A 149 -6.79 -22.94 7.95
C SER A 149 -5.29 -22.68 8.15
N TYR A 150 -4.41 -23.58 7.68
CA TYR A 150 -2.96 -23.38 7.70
C TYR A 150 -2.40 -22.65 6.48
N ARG A 151 -3.19 -22.45 5.42
CA ARG A 151 -2.73 -21.78 4.20
C ARG A 151 -2.16 -20.39 4.46
N PRO A 152 -2.80 -19.51 5.26
CA PRO A 152 -2.23 -18.19 5.51
C PRO A 152 -0.87 -18.24 6.21
N LYS A 153 -0.67 -19.22 7.10
CA LYS A 153 0.61 -19.41 7.80
C LYS A 153 1.74 -19.70 6.82
N LEU A 154 1.53 -20.59 5.84
CA LEU A 154 2.52 -20.87 4.79
C LEU A 154 2.78 -19.62 3.94
N ILE A 155 1.71 -19.01 3.40
CA ILE A 155 1.83 -17.85 2.52
C ILE A 155 2.61 -16.71 3.20
N ARG A 156 2.25 -16.40 4.45
CA ARG A 156 2.94 -15.40 5.26
C ARG A 156 4.40 -15.76 5.53
N ALA A 157 4.70 -17.03 5.78
CA ALA A 157 6.06 -17.49 6.05
C ALA A 157 6.96 -17.30 4.82
N VAL A 158 6.54 -17.81 3.66
CA VAL A 158 7.28 -17.67 2.39
C VAL A 158 7.45 -16.19 2.02
N ARG A 159 6.37 -15.39 2.13
CA ARG A 159 6.42 -13.94 1.86
C ARG A 159 7.47 -13.23 2.71
N ARG A 160 7.60 -13.56 4.00
CA ARG A 160 8.60 -12.93 4.88
C ARG A 160 10.03 -13.16 4.39
N TYR A 161 10.34 -14.38 3.95
CA TYR A 161 11.64 -14.70 3.36
C TYR A 161 11.86 -13.91 2.07
N LEU A 162 10.89 -13.88 1.17
CA LEU A 162 11.06 -13.26 -0.16
C LEU A 162 11.01 -11.73 -0.16
N THR A 163 10.26 -11.10 0.75
CA THR A 163 10.19 -9.63 0.86
C THR A 163 11.48 -9.03 1.44
N SER A 164 12.18 -9.77 2.30
CA SER A 164 13.41 -9.30 2.96
C SER A 164 14.69 -10.02 2.49
N GLY A 165 14.54 -10.97 1.57
CA GLY A 165 15.61 -11.84 1.11
C GLY A 165 16.53 -11.16 0.10
N ASP A 166 17.82 -11.40 0.26
CA ASP A 166 18.82 -11.10 -0.74
C ASP A 166 18.65 -11.99 -1.99
N ASP A 167 19.46 -11.74 -3.02
CA ASP A 167 19.39 -12.51 -4.26
C ASP A 167 19.68 -14.00 -4.03
N ASP A 168 20.47 -14.35 -3.01
CA ASP A 168 20.76 -15.73 -2.64
C ASP A 168 19.53 -16.44 -2.07
N THR A 169 18.82 -15.77 -1.17
CA THR A 169 17.54 -16.23 -0.62
C THR A 169 16.51 -16.40 -1.73
N GLN A 170 16.42 -15.44 -2.66
CA GLN A 170 15.49 -15.52 -3.79
C GLN A 170 15.83 -16.71 -4.72
N ARG A 171 17.12 -16.92 -5.04
CA ARG A 171 17.55 -18.11 -5.82
C ARG A 171 17.22 -19.41 -5.10
N PHE A 172 17.55 -19.50 -3.81
CA PHE A 172 17.23 -20.68 -3.01
C PHE A 172 15.74 -21.00 -3.02
N PHE A 173 14.88 -19.99 -2.78
CA PHE A 173 13.43 -20.17 -2.80
C PHE A 173 12.89 -20.56 -4.19
N THR A 174 13.47 -20.04 -5.28
CA THR A 174 13.17 -20.51 -6.64
C THR A 174 13.51 -21.99 -6.81
N HIS A 175 14.69 -22.42 -6.36
CA HIS A 175 15.13 -23.82 -6.51
C HIS A 175 14.30 -24.82 -5.71
N ILE A 176 13.62 -24.35 -4.67
CA ILE A 176 12.67 -25.16 -3.89
C ILE A 176 11.20 -24.90 -4.31
N GLY A 177 10.94 -24.30 -5.47
CA GLY A 177 9.58 -24.16 -6.02
C GLY A 177 8.70 -23.12 -5.32
N PHE A 178 9.31 -22.11 -4.71
CA PHE A 178 8.67 -20.99 -4.03
C PHE A 178 9.26 -19.65 -4.48
N SER A 179 9.50 -19.46 -5.77
CA SER A 179 9.83 -18.13 -6.32
C SER A 179 8.70 -17.12 -5.99
N LYS A 180 8.95 -15.82 -6.23
CA LYS A 180 7.93 -14.77 -6.05
C LYS A 180 6.66 -15.08 -6.85
N GLN A 181 6.83 -15.54 -8.09
CA GLN A 181 5.72 -15.94 -8.95
C GLN A 181 5.04 -17.21 -8.46
N ASP A 182 5.79 -18.21 -8.00
CA ASP A 182 5.20 -19.47 -7.52
C ASP A 182 4.33 -19.25 -6.28
N ILE A 183 4.80 -18.44 -5.32
CA ILE A 183 4.01 -18.15 -4.12
C ILE A 183 2.78 -17.29 -4.43
N LEU A 184 2.89 -16.34 -5.38
CA LEU A 184 1.75 -15.57 -5.84
C LEU A 184 0.70 -16.48 -6.51
N ARG A 185 1.12 -17.36 -7.42
CA ARG A 185 0.25 -18.33 -8.09
C ARG A 185 -0.44 -19.25 -7.09
N LEU A 186 0.30 -19.75 -6.10
CA LEU A 186 -0.25 -20.60 -5.04
C LEU A 186 -1.29 -19.84 -4.21
N ALA A 187 -0.99 -18.59 -3.83
CA ALA A 187 -1.92 -17.77 -3.08
C ALA A 187 -3.20 -17.47 -3.89
N ILE A 188 -3.10 -17.13 -5.18
CA ILE A 188 -4.26 -16.94 -6.07
C ILE A 188 -5.09 -18.23 -6.17
N ALA A 189 -4.44 -19.39 -6.34
CA ALA A 189 -5.12 -20.67 -6.42
C ALA A 189 -5.90 -20.98 -5.13
N TRP A 190 -5.33 -20.64 -3.97
CA TRP A 190 -5.97 -20.81 -2.67
C TRP A 190 -7.00 -19.74 -2.33
N ALA A 191 -6.90 -18.53 -2.89
CA ALA A 191 -7.83 -17.44 -2.68
C ALA A 191 -9.25 -17.77 -3.17
N LYS A 192 -9.38 -18.69 -4.15
CA LYS A 192 -10.67 -19.24 -4.60
C LYS A 192 -11.54 -19.80 -3.45
N GLY A 193 -10.93 -20.18 -2.31
CA GLY A 193 -11.64 -20.60 -1.11
C GLY A 193 -12.33 -19.47 -0.33
N GLY A 194 -12.15 -18.21 -0.74
CA GLY A 194 -12.80 -17.05 -0.12
C GLY A 194 -12.18 -16.58 1.20
N ASP A 195 -11.04 -17.14 1.62
CA ASP A 195 -10.35 -16.74 2.85
C ASP A 195 -9.84 -15.28 2.76
N PRO A 196 -10.36 -14.36 3.60
CA PRO A 196 -9.97 -12.95 3.57
C PRO A 196 -8.46 -12.72 3.80
N GLU A 197 -7.80 -13.57 4.60
CA GLU A 197 -6.36 -13.46 4.88
C GLU A 197 -5.53 -13.84 3.64
N ILE A 198 -5.96 -14.88 2.90
CA ILE A 198 -5.30 -15.24 1.64
C ILE A 198 -5.50 -14.14 0.60
N ASN A 199 -6.73 -13.62 0.46
CA ASN A 199 -7.02 -12.50 -0.44
C ASN A 199 -6.13 -11.28 -0.12
N PHE A 200 -5.96 -10.96 1.17
CA PHE A 200 -5.08 -9.90 1.62
C PHE A 200 -3.62 -10.15 1.21
N HIS A 201 -3.12 -11.38 1.38
CA HIS A 201 -1.77 -11.72 0.94
C HIS A 201 -1.58 -11.65 -0.57
N VAL A 202 -2.57 -12.03 -1.38
CA VAL A 202 -2.53 -11.84 -2.83
C VAL A 202 -2.42 -10.34 -3.17
N GLY A 203 -3.25 -9.48 -2.55
CA GLY A 203 -3.13 -8.03 -2.73
C GLY A 203 -1.74 -7.51 -2.35
N HIS A 204 -1.16 -8.02 -1.26
CA HIS A 204 0.20 -7.70 -0.88
C HIS A 204 1.25 -8.14 -1.90
N PHE A 205 1.12 -9.32 -2.50
CA PHE A 205 2.08 -9.77 -3.51
C PHE A 205 2.08 -8.85 -4.73
N TYR A 206 0.90 -8.44 -5.21
CA TYR A 206 0.82 -7.43 -6.26
C TYR A 206 1.45 -6.10 -5.82
N ASN A 207 1.09 -5.58 -4.65
CA ASN A 207 1.63 -4.29 -4.16
C ASN A 207 3.17 -4.28 -3.94
N PHE A 208 3.81 -5.46 -3.87
CA PHE A 208 5.27 -5.59 -3.70
C PHE A 208 5.97 -6.13 -4.95
N GLY A 209 5.31 -6.10 -6.11
CA GLY A 209 5.91 -6.45 -7.40
C GLY A 209 6.30 -7.92 -7.55
N TYR A 210 5.46 -8.83 -7.04
CA TYR A 210 5.64 -10.27 -7.26
C TYR A 210 5.10 -10.73 -8.63
N ALA A 211 4.42 -9.84 -9.36
CA ALA A 211 3.94 -10.04 -10.72
C ALA A 211 4.58 -9.00 -11.63
N ASP A 212 5.02 -9.37 -12.83
CA ASP A 212 5.53 -8.42 -13.81
C ASP A 212 4.38 -7.85 -14.66
N ILE A 213 3.53 -7.03 -14.02
CA ILE A 213 2.37 -6.42 -14.68
C ILE A 213 2.38 -4.91 -14.59
N LYS A 214 1.77 -4.26 -15.58
CA LYS A 214 1.47 -2.83 -15.49
C LYS A 214 0.37 -2.60 -14.45
N ASN A 215 0.52 -1.52 -13.66
CA ASN A 215 -0.47 -1.07 -12.67
C ASN A 215 -0.72 -2.08 -11.53
N GLU A 216 0.33 -2.68 -10.98
CA GLU A 216 0.26 -3.66 -9.89
C GLU A 216 -0.64 -3.22 -8.71
N ASN A 217 -0.58 -1.93 -8.35
CA ASN A 217 -1.40 -1.38 -7.27
C ASN A 217 -2.91 -1.42 -7.54
N VAL A 218 -3.33 -1.30 -8.81
CA VAL A 218 -4.75 -1.44 -9.21
C VAL A 218 -5.19 -2.89 -9.04
N GLU A 219 -4.32 -3.84 -9.36
CA GLU A 219 -4.63 -5.26 -9.14
C GLU A 219 -4.65 -5.59 -7.64
N ALA A 220 -3.66 -5.10 -6.88
CA ALA A 220 -3.63 -5.23 -5.42
C ALA A 220 -4.92 -4.73 -4.77
N LEU A 221 -5.45 -3.59 -5.24
CA LEU A 221 -6.68 -2.98 -4.75
C LEU A 221 -7.92 -3.87 -4.93
N LYS A 222 -8.02 -4.63 -6.02
CA LYS A 222 -9.11 -5.59 -6.21
C LYS A 222 -9.10 -6.66 -5.11
N TRP A 223 -7.92 -7.20 -4.81
CA TRP A 223 -7.75 -8.21 -3.77
C TRP A 223 -7.93 -7.67 -2.36
N PHE A 224 -7.41 -6.46 -2.07
CA PHE A 224 -7.66 -5.79 -0.80
C PHE A 224 -9.15 -5.49 -0.60
N ARG A 225 -9.89 -5.16 -1.66
CA ARG A 225 -11.34 -4.99 -1.57
C ARG A 225 -12.05 -6.28 -1.19
N VAL A 226 -11.78 -7.38 -1.88
CA VAL A 226 -12.37 -8.69 -1.56
C VAL A 226 -12.02 -9.10 -0.12
N ALA A 227 -10.76 -8.90 0.29
CA ALA A 227 -10.33 -9.17 1.66
C ALA A 227 -11.07 -8.30 2.69
N ALA A 228 -11.19 -7.00 2.43
CA ALA A 228 -11.85 -6.04 3.32
C ALA A 228 -13.35 -6.33 3.47
N GLU A 229 -14.02 -6.69 2.37
CA GLU A 229 -15.42 -7.14 2.33
C GLU A 229 -15.60 -8.46 3.08
N GLY A 230 -14.62 -9.36 2.98
CA GLY A 230 -14.53 -10.59 3.78
C GLY A 230 -14.21 -10.37 5.26
N GLY A 231 -14.01 -9.11 5.70
CA GLY A 231 -13.77 -8.78 7.10
C GLY A 231 -12.31 -8.61 7.49
N HIS A 232 -11.35 -8.75 6.56
CA HIS A 232 -9.93 -8.61 6.88
C HIS A 232 -9.59 -7.19 7.36
N ARG A 233 -9.25 -7.08 8.65
CA ARG A 233 -9.03 -5.82 9.37
C ARG A 233 -8.05 -4.88 8.68
N GLU A 234 -6.85 -5.35 8.35
CA GLU A 234 -5.80 -4.49 7.77
C GLU A 234 -6.16 -4.06 6.34
N ALA A 235 -6.93 -4.89 5.62
CA ALA A 235 -7.38 -4.55 4.27
C ALA A 235 -8.44 -3.43 4.30
N GLN A 236 -9.30 -3.44 5.32
CA GLN A 236 -10.24 -2.35 5.57
C GLN A 236 -9.51 -1.03 5.87
N ASN A 237 -8.45 -1.06 6.69
CA ASN A 237 -7.61 0.12 6.92
C ASN A 237 -6.94 0.62 5.62
N ILE A 238 -6.43 -0.30 4.78
CA ILE A 238 -5.86 0.05 3.47
C ILE A 238 -6.93 0.72 2.59
N LEU A 239 -8.14 0.17 2.49
CA LEU A 239 -9.22 0.80 1.72
C LEU A 239 -9.56 2.19 2.25
N GLY A 240 -9.63 2.35 3.58
CA GLY A 240 -9.79 3.66 4.20
C GLY A 240 -8.75 4.66 3.72
N SER A 241 -7.47 4.27 3.71
CA SER A 241 -6.39 5.14 3.22
C SER A 241 -6.40 5.37 1.72
N VAL A 242 -6.84 4.40 0.91
CA VAL A 242 -6.92 4.56 -0.54
C VAL A 242 -8.02 5.56 -0.90
N TYR A 243 -9.18 5.45 -0.27
CA TYR A 243 -10.27 6.42 -0.42
C TYR A 243 -9.93 7.78 0.20
N GLU A 244 -9.21 7.85 1.32
CA GLU A 244 -8.80 9.14 1.89
C GLU A 244 -7.81 9.88 0.98
N LYS A 245 -6.90 9.14 0.34
CA LYS A 245 -5.80 9.73 -0.41
C LYS A 245 -6.00 9.71 -1.91
N GLY A 246 -7.10 9.18 -2.43
CA GLY A 246 -7.36 9.07 -3.88
C GLY A 246 -6.30 8.25 -4.64
N LEU A 247 -5.85 7.13 -4.07
CA LEU A 247 -4.73 6.34 -4.62
C LEU A 247 -5.20 5.23 -5.57
N TRP A 248 -4.24 4.67 -6.31
CA TRP A 248 -4.40 3.41 -7.05
C TRP A 248 -5.56 3.41 -8.05
N GLY A 249 -5.81 4.57 -8.67
CA GLY A 249 -6.86 4.73 -9.69
C GLY A 249 -8.27 4.98 -9.12
N ILE A 250 -8.40 5.23 -7.82
CA ILE A 250 -9.66 5.58 -7.16
C ILE A 250 -9.68 7.07 -6.78
N TYR A 251 -10.85 7.70 -6.90
CA TYR A 251 -11.08 9.07 -6.43
C TYR A 251 -11.15 9.16 -4.91
N ALA A 252 -10.67 10.27 -4.35
CA ALA A 252 -10.81 10.50 -2.93
C ALA A 252 -12.29 10.57 -2.53
N ASP A 253 -12.69 9.84 -1.48
CA ASP A 253 -14.07 9.76 -1.00
C ASP A 253 -14.05 9.69 0.53
N GLY A 254 -14.56 10.75 1.16
CA GLY A 254 -14.59 10.86 2.62
C GLY A 254 -15.54 9.86 3.28
N GLU A 255 -16.69 9.60 2.67
CA GLU A 255 -17.69 8.71 3.28
C GLU A 255 -17.24 7.25 3.21
N GLU A 256 -16.66 6.83 2.09
CA GLU A 256 -16.08 5.49 1.98
C GLU A 256 -14.84 5.34 2.89
N ALA A 257 -13.96 6.35 2.97
CA ALA A 257 -12.82 6.31 3.88
C ALA A 257 -13.25 6.17 5.35
N GLU A 258 -14.21 7.00 5.80
CA GLU A 258 -14.80 6.93 7.15
C GLU A 258 -15.36 5.55 7.45
N LYS A 259 -16.19 5.01 6.53
CA LYS A 259 -16.82 3.69 6.67
C LYS A 259 -15.79 2.56 6.80
N TRP A 260 -14.73 2.56 5.99
CA TRP A 260 -13.71 1.52 6.04
C TRP A 260 -12.82 1.64 7.29
N TYR A 261 -12.42 2.86 7.66
CA TYR A 261 -11.68 3.08 8.89
C TYR A 261 -12.50 2.71 10.13
N GLU A 262 -13.79 3.04 10.18
CA GLU A 262 -14.68 2.63 11.28
C GLU A 262 -14.75 1.11 11.42
N ARG A 263 -14.88 0.38 10.31
CA ARG A 263 -14.92 -1.09 10.33
C ARG A 263 -13.62 -1.68 10.88
N ALA A 264 -12.48 -1.19 10.41
CA ALA A 264 -11.18 -1.63 10.88
C ALA A 264 -10.94 -1.28 12.37
N ALA A 265 -11.27 -0.05 12.78
CA ALA A 265 -11.13 0.39 14.17
C ALA A 265 -12.03 -0.39 15.13
N LYS A 266 -13.28 -0.73 14.73
CA LYS A 266 -14.18 -1.61 15.50
C LYS A 266 -13.60 -3.01 15.71
N GLN A 267 -12.77 -3.49 14.78
CA GLN A 267 -12.01 -4.73 14.89
C GLN A 267 -10.66 -4.57 15.64
N GLY A 268 -10.41 -3.40 16.23
CA GLY A 268 -9.21 -3.11 16.99
C GLY A 268 -7.98 -2.79 16.14
N ASP A 269 -8.15 -2.31 14.89
CA ASP A 269 -7.04 -1.78 14.10
C ASP A 269 -6.61 -0.40 14.64
N ASP A 270 -5.41 -0.36 15.20
CA ASP A 270 -4.87 0.85 15.84
C ASP A 270 -4.50 1.94 14.82
N ASN A 271 -4.09 1.55 13.61
CA ASN A 271 -3.80 2.50 12.55
C ASN A 271 -5.10 3.13 12.04
N ALA A 272 -6.14 2.34 11.81
CA ALA A 272 -7.44 2.85 11.41
C ALA A 272 -8.08 3.74 12.48
N LEU A 273 -7.93 3.38 13.76
CA LEU A 273 -8.40 4.21 14.87
C LEU A 273 -7.76 5.61 14.84
N MET A 274 -6.43 5.66 14.69
CA MET A 274 -5.70 6.93 14.57
C MET A 274 -6.04 7.68 13.28
N ASN A 275 -6.18 6.99 12.15
CA ASN A 275 -6.53 7.61 10.87
C ASN A 275 -7.94 8.21 10.90
N LEU A 276 -8.91 7.52 11.48
CA LEU A 276 -10.26 8.03 11.67
C LEU A 276 -10.28 9.27 12.57
N GLY A 277 -9.53 9.25 13.68
CA GLY A 277 -9.39 10.41 14.56
C GLY A 277 -8.82 11.62 13.83
N LYS A 278 -7.75 11.41 13.04
CA LYS A 278 -7.14 12.44 12.19
C LYS A 278 -8.08 12.96 11.13
N MET A 279 -8.88 12.09 10.52
CA MET A 279 -9.84 12.46 9.49
C MET A 279 -10.91 13.40 10.04
N TYR A 280 -11.48 13.10 11.21
CA TYR A 280 -12.41 14.01 11.89
C TYR A 280 -11.74 15.28 12.42
N TYR A 281 -10.48 15.21 12.85
CA TYR A 281 -9.74 16.39 13.32
C TYR A 281 -9.41 17.35 12.18
N ASN A 282 -8.89 16.82 11.07
CA ASN A 282 -8.46 17.62 9.93
C ASN A 282 -9.64 18.15 9.12
N GLY A 283 -10.75 17.42 9.04
CA GLY A 283 -11.95 17.90 8.35
C GLY A 283 -11.70 18.29 6.89
N VAL A 284 -10.92 17.49 6.15
CA VAL A 284 -10.53 17.78 4.76
C VAL A 284 -11.51 17.16 3.76
N LEU A 285 -11.75 15.85 3.84
CA LEU A 285 -12.73 15.16 2.98
C LEU A 285 -14.13 15.14 3.57
N ILE A 286 -14.22 15.31 4.89
CA ILE A 286 -15.46 15.44 5.65
C ILE A 286 -15.39 16.74 6.47
N LYS A 287 -16.51 17.25 7.00
CA LYS A 287 -16.45 18.36 7.96
C LYS A 287 -15.75 17.91 9.24
N ALA A 288 -14.93 18.78 9.83
CA ALA A 288 -14.26 18.52 11.10
C ALA A 288 -15.29 18.20 12.20
N ASN A 289 -14.99 17.20 13.01
CA ASN A 289 -15.80 16.80 14.15
C ASN A 289 -14.90 16.53 15.35
N TYR A 290 -14.62 17.58 16.12
CA TYR A 290 -13.70 17.50 17.24
C TYR A 290 -14.19 16.62 18.39
N SER A 291 -15.50 16.43 18.59
CA SER A 291 -15.98 15.51 19.64
C SER A 291 -15.66 14.06 19.30
N LYS A 292 -15.92 13.65 18.05
CA LYS A 292 -15.54 12.32 17.56
C LYS A 292 -14.01 12.14 17.56
N ALA A 293 -13.26 13.13 17.07
CA ALA A 293 -11.80 13.10 17.08
C ALA A 293 -11.25 12.92 18.50
N TYR A 294 -11.74 13.72 19.46
CA TYR A 294 -11.35 13.62 20.87
C TYR A 294 -11.59 12.23 21.43
N ALA A 295 -12.79 11.67 21.22
CA ALA A 295 -13.13 10.33 21.71
C ALA A 295 -12.20 9.25 21.15
N LEU A 296 -11.88 9.32 19.85
CA LEU A 296 -10.96 8.38 19.19
C LEU A 296 -9.52 8.55 19.69
N PHE A 297 -9.05 9.79 19.88
CA PHE A 297 -7.71 10.04 20.42
C PHE A 297 -7.59 9.67 21.89
N GLU A 298 -8.62 9.87 22.71
CA GLU A 298 -8.66 9.36 24.09
C GLU A 298 -8.61 7.84 24.13
N GLN A 299 -9.35 7.16 23.24
CA GLN A 299 -9.28 5.71 23.11
C GLN A 299 -7.88 5.25 22.67
N ALA A 300 -7.27 5.95 21.71
CA ALA A 300 -5.93 5.66 21.24
C ALA A 300 -4.86 5.92 22.30
N TYR A 301 -4.99 7.00 23.07
CA TYR A 301 -4.09 7.34 24.18
C TYR A 301 -4.11 6.28 25.28
N LYS A 302 -5.29 5.78 25.65
CA LYS A 302 -5.44 4.66 26.61
C LYS A 302 -4.81 3.35 26.15
N ARG A 303 -4.53 3.23 24.85
CA ARG A 303 -3.86 2.09 24.22
C ARG A 303 -2.38 2.39 23.92
N ASP A 304 -1.84 3.50 24.44
CA ASP A 304 -0.48 3.98 24.22
C ASP A 304 -0.10 4.13 22.73
N LEU A 305 -1.07 4.47 21.88
CA LEU A 305 -0.82 4.65 20.45
C LEU A 305 -0.06 5.94 20.16
N THR A 306 1.01 5.82 19.39
CA THR A 306 1.88 6.94 19.01
C THR A 306 1.11 8.09 18.36
N GLY A 307 1.33 9.30 18.88
CA GLY A 307 0.75 10.54 18.36
C GLY A 307 -0.61 10.93 18.95
N ALA A 308 -1.33 10.02 19.61
CA ALA A 308 -2.63 10.33 20.23
C ALA A 308 -2.53 11.45 21.27
N SER A 309 -1.51 11.39 22.13
CA SER A 309 -1.26 12.41 23.14
C SER A 309 -0.97 13.79 22.54
N SER A 310 -0.27 13.86 21.41
CA SER A 310 -0.02 15.12 20.71
C SER A 310 -1.29 15.76 20.18
N TYR A 311 -2.25 14.98 19.67
CA TYR A 311 -3.56 15.50 19.27
C TYR A 311 -4.36 15.98 20.47
N LEU A 312 -4.44 15.21 21.55
CA LEU A 312 -5.13 15.64 22.78
C LEU A 312 -4.52 16.92 23.36
N SER A 313 -3.19 16.99 23.39
CA SER A 313 -2.45 18.19 23.78
C SER A 313 -2.86 19.41 22.96
N GLN A 314 -2.89 19.27 21.62
CA GLN A 314 -3.30 20.33 20.71
C GLN A 314 -4.76 20.74 20.91
N MET A 315 -5.66 19.79 21.16
CA MET A 315 -7.08 20.06 21.39
C MET A 315 -7.31 20.87 22.67
N TYR A 316 -6.62 20.53 23.76
CA TYR A 316 -6.62 21.33 24.99
C TYR A 316 -5.90 22.68 24.81
N TYR A 317 -4.86 22.74 24.00
CA TYR A 317 -4.15 23.99 23.70
C TYR A 317 -5.04 24.97 22.94
N SER A 318 -5.82 24.47 21.98
CA SER A 318 -6.61 25.28 21.05
C SER A 318 -8.08 25.42 21.40
N GLY A 319 -8.57 24.65 22.36
CA GLY A 319 -9.98 24.68 22.76
C GLY A 319 -10.89 23.98 21.74
N GLN A 320 -10.40 22.92 21.09
CA GLN A 320 -11.16 22.16 20.09
C GLN A 320 -11.97 21.08 20.81
N TYR A 321 -13.30 21.25 20.85
CA TYR A 321 -14.27 20.46 21.63
C TYR A 321 -14.15 20.59 23.17
N VAL A 322 -12.95 20.69 23.70
CA VAL A 322 -12.67 20.95 25.11
C VAL A 322 -12.39 22.44 25.36
N GLU A 323 -12.53 22.92 26.58
CA GLU A 323 -12.05 24.26 26.94
C GLU A 323 -10.52 24.33 26.89
N VAL A 324 -9.98 25.53 26.66
CA VAL A 324 -8.54 25.75 26.68
C VAL A 324 -7.99 25.53 28.09
N ASP A 325 -7.25 24.43 28.26
CA ASP A 325 -6.57 24.04 29.50
C ASP A 325 -5.09 23.79 29.23
N CYS A 326 -4.26 24.77 29.56
CA CYS A 326 -2.83 24.72 29.33
C CYS A 326 -2.09 23.70 30.20
N HIS A 327 -2.66 23.32 31.36
CA HIS A 327 -2.09 22.25 32.18
C HIS A 327 -2.35 20.87 31.55
N GLN A 328 -3.57 20.61 31.06
CA GLN A 328 -3.86 19.38 30.33
C GLN A 328 -3.08 19.33 29.02
N ALA A 329 -3.02 20.43 28.27
CA ALA A 329 -2.22 20.51 27.05
C ALA A 329 -0.76 20.13 27.30
N GLN A 330 -0.13 20.70 28.34
CA GLN A 330 1.25 20.39 28.73
C GLN A 330 1.40 18.93 29.17
N LYS A 331 0.46 18.40 29.96
CA LYS A 331 0.45 17.01 30.42
C LYS A 331 0.44 16.03 29.25
N TYR A 332 -0.48 16.19 28.30
CA TYR A 332 -0.57 15.32 27.13
C TYR A 332 0.62 15.51 26.17
N ALA A 333 1.23 16.70 26.13
CA ALA A 333 2.48 16.92 25.40
C ALA A 333 3.66 16.13 25.97
N GLY A 334 3.55 15.62 27.21
CA GLY A 334 4.69 15.06 27.94
C GLY A 334 5.79 16.09 28.21
N SER A 335 5.47 17.38 28.16
CA SER A 335 6.43 18.46 28.32
C SER A 335 6.56 18.85 29.78
N THR A 336 7.77 18.79 30.32
CA THR A 336 8.11 19.37 31.63
C THR A 336 8.55 20.83 31.52
N ASP A 337 8.56 21.40 30.31
CA ASP A 337 9.01 22.76 30.05
C ASP A 337 7.89 23.77 30.31
N ASN A 338 8.13 24.69 31.26
CA ASN A 338 7.23 25.81 31.54
C ASN A 338 7.07 26.78 30.36
N ASN A 339 7.94 26.74 29.35
CA ASN A 339 7.77 27.54 28.13
C ASN A 339 6.50 27.14 27.37
N TYR A 340 6.22 25.83 27.25
CA TYR A 340 5.00 25.36 26.57
C TYR A 340 3.74 25.89 27.26
N PHE A 341 3.69 25.75 28.59
CA PHE A 341 2.58 26.28 29.40
C PHE A 341 2.45 27.80 29.28
N ARG A 342 3.56 28.55 29.45
CA ARG A 342 3.55 30.01 29.35
C ARG A 342 3.12 30.50 27.98
N GLN A 343 3.53 29.80 26.92
CA GLN A 343 3.14 30.13 25.56
C GLN A 343 1.67 29.81 25.31
N CYS A 344 1.16 28.68 25.79
CA CYS A 344 -0.27 28.36 25.77
C CYS A 344 -1.11 29.44 26.44
N GLU A 345 -0.71 29.90 27.63
CA GLU A 345 -1.41 30.97 28.36
C GLU A 345 -1.35 32.31 27.64
N LYS A 346 -0.23 32.62 26.97
CA LYS A 346 -0.10 33.81 26.13
C LYS A 346 -1.05 33.73 24.92
N ASP A 347 -1.05 32.61 24.22
CA ASP A 347 -1.91 32.34 23.06
C ASP A 347 -3.39 32.35 23.43
N LYS A 348 -3.75 31.83 24.60
CA LYS A 348 -5.10 31.91 25.16
C LYS A 348 -5.56 33.36 25.32
N ARG A 349 -4.73 34.22 25.93
CA ARG A 349 -5.05 35.65 26.10
C ARG A 349 -5.15 36.38 24.77
N GLU A 350 -4.26 36.08 23.83
CA GLU A 350 -4.27 36.69 22.51
C GLU A 350 -5.55 36.34 21.74
N ARG A 351 -5.97 35.07 21.74
CA ARG A 351 -7.24 34.64 21.14
C ARG A 351 -8.46 35.32 21.75
N ILE A 352 -8.48 35.50 23.07
CA ILE A 352 -9.57 36.23 23.75
C ILE A 352 -9.58 37.69 23.32
N ALA A 353 -8.41 38.33 23.24
CA ALA A 353 -8.30 39.75 22.90
C ALA A 353 -8.71 40.04 21.44
N THR A 354 -8.56 39.08 20.53
CA THR A 354 -8.85 39.25 19.10
C THR A 354 -10.13 38.56 18.63
N ARG A 355 -10.88 37.90 19.52
CA ARG A 355 -12.01 37.02 19.19
C ARG A 355 -13.06 37.67 18.31
N ASP A 356 -13.39 38.93 18.56
CA ASP A 356 -14.48 39.61 17.86
C ASP A 356 -14.05 40.25 16.53
N VAL A 357 -12.79 40.06 16.11
CA VAL A 357 -12.26 40.63 14.87
C VAL A 357 -11.83 39.52 13.92
N LEU A 358 -12.53 39.41 12.79
CA LEU A 358 -12.21 38.41 11.77
C LEU A 358 -10.72 38.49 11.32
N PRO A 359 -10.09 37.35 11.01
CA PRO A 359 -8.73 37.29 10.48
C PRO A 359 -8.71 37.69 9.00
N LEU A 360 -7.56 38.20 8.53
CA LEU A 360 -7.27 38.28 7.10
C LEU A 360 -6.65 36.95 6.66
N LEU A 361 -7.27 36.30 5.69
CA LEU A 361 -6.79 35.07 5.07
C LEU A 361 -6.05 35.38 3.78
N THR A 362 -4.88 34.77 3.56
CA THR A 362 -4.10 34.92 2.33
C THR A 362 -3.93 33.57 1.66
N LEU A 363 -4.57 33.38 0.51
CA LEU A 363 -4.43 32.19 -0.33
C LEU A 363 -3.33 32.44 -1.36
N LYS A 364 -2.37 31.52 -1.42
CA LYS A 364 -1.20 31.61 -2.29
C LYS A 364 -1.04 30.33 -3.08
N HIS A 365 -0.79 30.45 -4.38
CA HIS A 365 -0.37 29.34 -5.22
C HIS A 365 1.14 29.09 -5.02
N GLU A 366 1.51 27.87 -4.63
CA GLU A 366 2.90 27.49 -4.37
C GLU A 366 3.58 26.97 -5.64
N SER A 367 4.79 27.45 -5.92
CA SER A 367 5.48 27.23 -7.20
C SER A 367 6.20 25.89 -7.36
N SER A 368 6.13 25.01 -6.37
CA SER A 368 6.95 23.80 -6.34
C SER A 368 6.14 22.61 -6.84
N PRO A 369 6.53 21.98 -7.97
CA PRO A 369 5.94 20.71 -8.38
C PRO A 369 6.34 19.67 -7.33
N TYR A 370 5.39 19.23 -6.51
CA TYR A 370 5.57 18.01 -5.73
C TYR A 370 5.26 16.81 -6.62
N GLY A 371 6.11 16.61 -7.64
CA GLY A 371 6.15 15.36 -8.38
C GLY A 371 6.99 14.36 -7.60
N GLY A 372 6.45 13.80 -6.51
CA GLY A 372 7.02 12.57 -5.98
C GLY A 372 6.94 11.48 -7.07
N ASN A 373 7.94 10.60 -7.17
CA ASN A 373 8.04 9.51 -8.16
C ASN A 373 6.85 8.52 -8.20
N ASN A 374 5.75 8.78 -7.49
CA ASN A 374 4.53 7.98 -7.48
C ASN A 374 3.50 8.60 -8.45
N ASN A 375 3.46 8.05 -9.65
CA ASN A 375 2.64 8.37 -10.84
C ASN A 375 1.10 8.41 -10.67
N PHE A 376 0.52 8.68 -9.50
CA PHE A 376 -0.95 8.65 -9.34
C PHE A 376 -1.65 9.95 -9.78
N TYR A 377 -0.98 11.09 -9.66
CA TYR A 377 -1.52 12.39 -10.07
C TYR A 377 -0.72 12.94 -11.24
N LYS A 378 -1.42 13.30 -12.33
CA LYS A 378 -0.78 13.88 -13.53
C LYS A 378 -0.18 15.27 -13.24
N CYS A 379 -0.76 16.02 -12.31
CA CYS A 379 -0.22 17.25 -11.74
C CYS A 379 -0.93 17.58 -10.41
N GLU A 380 -0.21 18.26 -9.52
CA GLU A 380 -0.68 18.65 -8.20
C GLU A 380 -0.64 20.18 -8.06
N LEU A 381 -1.82 20.81 -7.93
CA LEU A 381 -1.94 22.27 -7.75
C LEU A 381 -1.81 22.64 -6.28
N ASN A 382 -0.59 22.91 -5.85
CA ASN A 382 -0.30 23.15 -4.45
C ASN A 382 -0.66 24.59 -4.02
N PHE A 383 -1.56 24.75 -3.06
CA PHE A 383 -1.89 26.03 -2.47
C PHE A 383 -1.51 26.07 -0.99
N SER A 384 -1.19 27.26 -0.50
CA SER A 384 -1.10 27.54 0.93
C SER A 384 -2.12 28.60 1.34
N ILE A 385 -2.65 28.46 2.55
CA ILE A 385 -3.51 29.45 3.18
C ILE A 385 -2.85 29.91 4.48
N ASN A 386 -2.80 31.22 4.68
CA ASN A 386 -2.28 31.86 5.89
C ASN A 386 -3.36 32.71 6.56
N THR A 387 -3.35 32.80 7.89
CA THR A 387 -4.03 33.86 8.64
C THR A 387 -3.01 34.86 9.18
N ASN A 388 -3.42 36.10 9.42
CA ASN A 388 -2.59 37.12 10.08
C ASN A 388 -2.77 37.17 11.61
N LYS A 389 -3.63 36.32 12.17
CA LYS A 389 -3.98 36.32 13.59
C LYS A 389 -4.08 34.90 14.13
N LEU A 390 -3.78 34.78 15.42
CA LEU A 390 -4.09 33.61 16.21
C LEU A 390 -5.60 33.50 16.43
N GLY A 391 -6.14 32.31 16.23
CA GLY A 391 -7.57 32.04 16.21
C GLY A 391 -7.85 30.92 15.22
N GLU A 392 -8.62 29.92 15.65
CA GLU A 392 -8.89 28.78 14.79
C GLU A 392 -9.67 29.20 13.53
N VAL A 393 -9.13 28.78 12.39
CA VAL A 393 -9.86 28.72 11.13
C VAL A 393 -9.95 27.24 10.74
N ALA A 394 -11.14 26.66 10.90
CA ALA A 394 -11.42 25.27 10.58
C ALA A 394 -12.26 25.17 9.31
N ASN A 395 -12.31 23.98 8.69
CA ASN A 395 -13.14 23.70 7.51
C ASN A 395 -12.99 24.72 6.37
N PHE A 396 -11.81 25.33 6.21
CA PHE A 396 -11.61 26.28 5.11
C PHE A 396 -11.70 25.54 3.78
N ARG A 397 -12.61 26.00 2.92
CA ARG A 397 -12.85 25.50 1.57
C ARG A 397 -12.82 26.66 0.60
N ALA A 398 -12.08 26.51 -0.49
CA ALA A 398 -12.01 27.51 -1.56
C ALA A 398 -12.28 26.85 -2.90
N THR A 399 -13.37 27.23 -3.57
CA THR A 399 -13.66 26.79 -4.93
C THR A 399 -12.96 27.71 -5.90
N LEU A 400 -12.13 27.13 -6.74
CA LEU A 400 -11.38 27.77 -7.80
C LEU A 400 -12.04 27.45 -9.13
N ARG A 401 -12.23 28.46 -9.96
CA ARG A 401 -12.37 28.30 -11.40
C ARG A 401 -10.99 28.39 -12.02
N LEU A 402 -10.56 27.32 -12.67
CA LEU A 402 -9.32 27.26 -13.41
C LEU A 402 -9.57 27.48 -14.90
N LYS A 403 -8.57 28.07 -15.56
CA LYS A 403 -8.56 28.26 -17.01
C LYS A 403 -7.13 28.04 -17.53
N ASN A 404 -6.99 27.24 -18.58
CA ASN A 404 -5.69 27.04 -19.23
C ASN A 404 -5.53 27.96 -20.46
N SER A 405 -4.32 28.00 -21.04
CA SER A 405 -4.02 28.80 -22.24
C SER A 405 -4.81 28.38 -23.48
N GLU A 406 -5.30 27.14 -23.53
CA GLU A 406 -6.13 26.61 -24.61
C GLU A 406 -7.62 26.98 -24.47
N GLY A 407 -8.00 27.66 -23.38
CA GLY A 407 -9.37 28.11 -23.12
C GLY A 407 -10.28 27.08 -22.44
N ALA A 408 -9.76 25.90 -22.08
CA ALA A 408 -10.48 24.95 -21.24
C ALA A 408 -10.66 25.52 -19.83
N SER A 409 -11.81 25.22 -19.21
CA SER A 409 -12.11 25.65 -17.84
C SER A 409 -12.61 24.48 -17.00
N ALA A 410 -12.20 24.46 -15.73
CA ALA A 410 -12.61 23.46 -14.75
C ALA A 410 -12.85 24.15 -13.40
N GLU A 411 -13.70 23.56 -12.56
CA GLU A 411 -13.85 23.99 -11.18
C GLU A 411 -13.24 22.96 -10.24
N GLN A 412 -12.56 23.43 -9.19
CA GLN A 412 -11.92 22.59 -8.19
C GLN A 412 -12.09 23.22 -6.83
N THR A 413 -12.50 22.43 -5.84
CA THR A 413 -12.54 22.90 -4.46
C THR A 413 -11.28 22.46 -3.73
N LEU A 414 -10.61 23.39 -3.07
CA LEU A 414 -9.51 23.12 -2.17
C LEU A 414 -10.03 22.96 -0.76
N ALA A 415 -9.40 22.08 0.01
CA ALA A 415 -9.69 21.84 1.41
C ALA A 415 -8.40 21.93 2.23
N PHE A 416 -8.49 22.52 3.42
CA PHE A 416 -7.35 22.72 4.30
C PHE A 416 -7.66 22.19 5.70
N PRO A 417 -6.69 21.54 6.37
CA PRO A 417 -6.78 21.27 7.79
C PRO A 417 -6.92 22.57 8.61
N PRO A 418 -7.36 22.49 9.88
CA PRO A 418 -7.49 23.67 10.72
C PRO A 418 -6.15 24.37 10.92
N PHE A 419 -6.18 25.71 10.96
CA PHE A 419 -5.00 26.56 11.09
C PHE A 419 -5.24 27.75 12.00
N GLY A 420 -4.19 28.53 12.29
CA GLY A 420 -4.26 29.60 13.29
C GLY A 420 -4.33 29.09 14.74
N LEU A 421 -3.95 27.82 14.97
CA LEU A 421 -4.19 27.11 16.23
C LEU A 421 -3.21 27.46 17.36
N SER A 422 -1.96 27.78 17.04
CA SER A 422 -0.93 28.13 18.03
C SER A 422 0.17 29.00 17.42
N SER A 423 0.88 29.70 18.30
CA SER A 423 2.11 30.46 18.01
C SER A 423 3.35 29.59 17.86
N LEU A 424 3.29 28.37 18.40
CA LEU A 424 4.35 27.38 18.33
C LEU A 424 4.15 26.63 17.01
N ASP A 425 4.76 27.09 15.92
CA ASP A 425 4.74 26.29 14.70
C ASP A 425 5.46 24.95 14.96
N ALA A 426 5.00 23.90 14.28
CA ALA A 426 5.14 22.47 14.60
C ALA A 426 6.58 21.89 14.58
N ARG A 427 7.60 22.74 14.61
CA ARG A 427 9.01 22.37 14.79
C ARG A 427 9.60 23.30 15.83
N MET A 428 9.67 22.79 17.06
CA MET A 428 10.30 23.41 18.23
C MET A 428 11.51 24.31 17.87
N MET A 429 11.56 25.50 18.48
CA MET A 429 12.66 26.48 18.57
C MET A 429 12.57 27.73 17.65
N GLY A 430 12.22 28.87 18.25
CA GLY A 430 12.81 30.18 17.93
C GLY A 430 12.27 30.95 16.70
N GLU A 431 11.23 31.76 16.95
CA GLU A 431 10.70 32.91 16.18
C GLU A 431 10.59 32.89 14.64
N LYS A 432 9.37 32.61 14.13
CA LYS A 432 8.47 33.58 13.46
C LYS A 432 7.12 32.91 13.20
N PHE A 433 6.03 33.62 13.47
CA PHE A 433 4.67 33.10 13.30
C PHE A 433 4.32 32.91 11.81
N ILE A 434 4.15 31.66 11.38
CA ILE A 434 3.62 31.33 10.05
C ILE A 434 2.38 30.45 10.25
N PHE A 435 1.19 31.05 10.20
CA PHE A 435 -0.07 30.32 10.33
C PHE A 435 -0.48 29.65 9.01
N SER A 436 0.46 28.94 8.37
CA SER A 436 0.25 28.35 7.04
C SER A 436 -0.29 26.93 7.14
N GLN A 437 -1.29 26.62 6.32
CA GLN A 437 -1.58 25.24 5.97
C GLN A 437 -1.51 25.04 4.48
N LYS A 438 -1.10 23.83 4.08
CA LYS A 438 -1.14 23.41 2.69
C LYS A 438 -2.51 22.85 2.38
N SER A 439 -2.99 23.11 1.17
CA SER A 439 -4.17 22.46 0.65
C SER A 439 -3.90 20.97 0.63
N VAL A 440 -4.84 20.20 1.13
CA VAL A 440 -4.93 18.82 0.68
C VAL A 440 -5.59 18.89 -0.68
N LEU A 441 -4.86 18.43 -1.67
CA LEU A 441 -5.30 18.45 -3.05
C LEU A 441 -6.53 17.57 -3.16
N LEU A 442 -7.68 18.15 -3.50
CA LEU A 442 -8.74 17.38 -4.13
C LEU A 442 -8.31 17.20 -5.58
N PRO A 443 -7.93 16.01 -6.02
CA PRO A 443 -7.11 15.86 -7.21
C PRO A 443 -7.77 16.41 -8.49
N GLN A 444 -6.99 17.18 -9.26
CA GLN A 444 -7.30 17.49 -10.65
C GLN A 444 -6.64 16.44 -11.54
N TYR A 445 -7.46 15.68 -12.25
CA TYR A 445 -7.00 14.55 -13.07
C TYR A 445 -6.89 14.88 -14.56
N GLN A 446 -7.27 16.09 -14.95
CA GLN A 446 -7.23 16.52 -16.35
C GLN A 446 -5.83 17.06 -16.66
N SER A 447 -5.14 16.40 -17.60
CA SER A 447 -3.80 16.77 -18.09
C SER A 447 -3.70 18.22 -18.54
N ASP A 448 -4.83 18.76 -18.99
CA ASP A 448 -4.91 20.03 -19.71
C ASP A 448 -4.67 21.23 -18.77
N PHE A 449 -4.72 21.01 -17.45
CA PHE A 449 -4.43 22.01 -16.42
C PHE A 449 -3.05 21.83 -15.77
N CYS A 450 -2.24 20.91 -16.28
CA CYS A 450 -0.90 20.61 -15.73
C CYS A 450 0.21 21.57 -16.18
N LEU A 451 -0.07 22.45 -17.16
CA LEU A 451 0.88 23.47 -17.60
C LEU A 451 0.81 24.70 -16.68
N PHE A 452 1.55 24.65 -15.56
CA PHE A 452 1.45 25.61 -14.45
C PHE A 452 1.81 27.07 -14.79
N HIS A 453 2.52 27.33 -15.88
CA HIS A 453 2.90 28.70 -16.26
C HIS A 453 1.76 29.46 -16.95
N ASP A 454 0.77 28.72 -17.46
CA ASP A 454 -0.34 29.23 -18.24
C ASP A 454 -1.70 29.05 -17.53
N LEU A 455 -1.66 28.62 -16.26
CA LEU A 455 -2.85 28.35 -15.48
C LEU A 455 -3.32 29.62 -14.77
N GLU A 456 -4.45 30.15 -15.23
CA GLU A 456 -5.19 31.20 -14.52
C GLU A 456 -6.16 30.54 -13.53
N TYR A 457 -6.30 31.13 -12.33
CA TYR A 457 -7.31 30.69 -11.37
C TYR A 457 -8.04 31.89 -10.75
N GLN A 458 -9.32 31.69 -10.45
CA GLN A 458 -10.15 32.65 -9.74
C GLN A 458 -10.90 31.94 -8.62
N VAL A 459 -10.82 32.45 -7.38
CA VAL A 459 -11.68 31.97 -6.29
C VAL A 459 -13.12 32.43 -6.54
N THR A 460 -14.05 31.49 -6.73
CA THR A 460 -15.47 31.74 -6.98
C THR A 460 -16.33 31.58 -5.73
N ALA A 461 -15.89 30.77 -4.77
CA ALA A 461 -16.51 30.62 -3.46
C ALA A 461 -15.44 30.33 -2.40
N ALA A 462 -15.62 30.83 -1.18
CA ALA A 462 -14.80 30.42 -0.05
C ALA A 462 -15.59 30.44 1.26
N THR A 463 -15.49 29.36 2.04
CA THR A 463 -16.17 29.20 3.32
C THR A 463 -15.18 28.73 4.39
N ALA A 464 -15.45 29.07 5.65
CA ALA A 464 -14.66 28.63 6.80
C ALA A 464 -15.52 28.57 8.05
N THR A 465 -15.08 27.85 9.07
CA THR A 465 -15.54 28.00 10.44
C THR A 465 -14.53 28.85 11.21
N ILE A 466 -14.95 30.02 11.70
CA ILE A 466 -14.09 30.94 12.46
C ILE A 466 -14.80 31.22 13.78
N ASN A 467 -14.12 30.97 14.90
CA ASN A 467 -14.68 31.12 16.25
C ASN A 467 -16.01 30.35 16.46
N GLY A 468 -16.17 29.20 15.80
CA GLY A 468 -17.36 28.35 15.90
C GLY A 468 -18.51 28.75 14.97
N GLU A 469 -18.38 29.83 14.19
CA GLU A 469 -19.41 30.28 13.25
C GLU A 469 -19.00 30.00 11.79
N GLU A 470 -19.95 29.59 10.95
CA GLU A 470 -19.72 29.49 9.50
C GLU A 470 -19.66 30.90 8.88
N VAL A 471 -18.58 31.18 8.15
CA VAL A 471 -18.29 32.46 7.52
C VAL A 471 -18.14 32.27 6.02
N ASP A 472 -18.91 33.05 5.24
CA ASP A 472 -18.63 33.28 3.82
C ASP A 472 -17.45 34.26 3.72
N VAL A 473 -16.29 33.71 3.39
CA VAL A 473 -15.00 34.41 3.46
C VAL A 473 -14.90 35.49 2.38
N LEU A 474 -15.50 35.26 1.21
CA LEU A 474 -15.51 36.25 0.13
C LEU A 474 -16.45 37.41 0.48
N LYS A 475 -17.66 37.11 0.95
CA LYS A 475 -18.63 38.14 1.35
C LYS A 475 -18.16 38.97 2.53
N ALA A 476 -17.44 38.35 3.46
CA ALA A 476 -16.82 39.06 4.58
C ALA A 476 -15.62 39.95 4.17
N GLY A 477 -15.13 39.83 2.93
CA GLY A 477 -14.02 40.65 2.44
C GLY A 477 -12.68 40.32 3.09
N ILE A 478 -12.52 39.10 3.62
CA ILE A 478 -11.35 38.70 4.40
C ILE A 478 -10.37 37.79 3.64
N LEU A 479 -10.63 37.47 2.38
CA LEU A 479 -9.70 36.69 1.54
C LEU A 479 -8.86 37.59 0.64
N LYS A 480 -7.55 37.52 0.79
CA LYS A 480 -6.56 38.06 -0.15
C LYS A 480 -6.01 36.94 -1.02
N GLN A 481 -6.03 37.14 -2.33
CA GLN A 481 -5.36 36.25 -3.29
C GLN A 481 -3.97 36.80 -3.57
N GLN A 482 -2.94 35.95 -3.45
CA GLN A 482 -1.58 36.28 -3.84
C GLN A 482 -1.21 35.43 -5.05
N GLU A 483 -1.35 36.02 -6.23
CA GLU A 483 -0.88 35.42 -7.47
C GLU A 483 0.65 35.45 -7.54
N LYS A 484 1.20 34.45 -8.20
CA LYS A 484 2.61 34.41 -8.56
C LYS A 484 2.81 35.41 -9.70
N ARG A 485 3.67 36.42 -9.50
CA ARG A 485 4.21 37.22 -10.61
C ARG A 485 5.29 36.45 -11.35
#